data_AF-A0A7R9EHK1-F1
#
_entry.id   AF-A0A7R9EHK1-F1
#
_cell.length_a   1.000
_cell.length_b   1.000
_cell.length_c   1.000
_cell.angle_alpha   90.00
_cell.angle_beta   90.00
_cell.angle_gamma   90.00
#
_symmetry.space_group_name_H-M   'P 1'
#
loop_
_entity.id
_entity.type
_entity.pdbx_description
1 polymer ?
#
loop_
_entity_poly.entity_id
_entity_poly.type
_entity_poly.pdbx_seq_one_letter_code
_entity_poly.pdbx_strand_id
1 'polypeptide(L)'
;AATGDIKNGFAIVRPPGHHAETSQAMGFCFFNSVAIATRLLQQRLDVRKILILDWCGVGEGLGRNINVAWSGGLAPPMGDAEYLAAFRTIVMPVAKEFAPDVVMVSAGFDAASGHPPPLGGYKVSPACFGHMTQQLLQLADGKIVLSLEGGYDLPSICDAAQECVRALLGDEPSPLKEEELKKTPCQNAIDTLQKTIAIQLSHWPCIKRTAHLALCSAMDAVQKEHEESETVTAMAGLSMQQQTSALQTPEHSRDTSEEPMDQDDAK
;
A
#
# COMPACT_ATOMS: atom_id res chain seq x y z
N ALA A 1 -4.52 17.43 -10.75
CA ALA A 1 -3.94 16.64 -9.64
C ALA A 1 -2.97 17.51 -8.86
N ALA A 2 -1.80 17.87 -9.39
CA ALA A 2 -0.81 18.68 -8.67
C ALA A 2 -1.24 20.14 -8.40
N THR A 3 -1.90 20.79 -9.36
CA THR A 3 -2.42 22.18 -9.24
C THR A 3 -3.81 22.27 -8.60
N GLY A 4 -4.48 21.14 -8.36
CA GLY A 4 -5.85 21.09 -7.82
C GLY A 4 -6.98 21.16 -8.86
N ASP A 5 -6.70 21.43 -10.15
CA ASP A 5 -7.76 21.61 -11.17
C ASP A 5 -8.57 20.34 -11.50
N ILE A 6 -7.96 19.18 -11.29
CA ILE A 6 -8.58 17.86 -11.41
C ILE A 6 -8.14 17.01 -10.22
N LYS A 7 -9.00 16.11 -9.75
CA LYS A 7 -8.68 15.20 -8.63
C LYS A 7 -7.55 14.24 -9.02
N ASN A 8 -7.76 13.51 -10.11
CA ASN A 8 -6.86 12.47 -10.61
C ASN A 8 -6.98 12.37 -12.15
N GLY A 9 -6.24 11.45 -12.79
CA GLY A 9 -6.38 11.23 -14.22
C GLY A 9 -5.64 10.01 -14.78
N PHE A 10 -6.00 9.63 -16.00
CA PHE A 10 -5.34 8.60 -16.78
C PHE A 10 -4.93 9.17 -18.14
N ALA A 11 -3.63 9.22 -18.43
CA ALA A 11 -3.08 9.51 -19.74
C ALA A 11 -3.01 8.22 -20.61
N ILE A 12 -3.90 8.12 -21.59
CA ILE A 12 -3.87 7.06 -22.62
C ILE A 12 -2.87 7.51 -23.70
N VAL A 13 -1.61 7.12 -23.55
CA VAL A 13 -0.49 7.59 -24.37
C VAL A 13 0.31 6.43 -24.97
N ARG A 14 1.00 6.71 -26.07
CA ARG A 14 1.99 5.83 -26.72
C ARG A 14 2.99 6.69 -27.51
N PRO A 15 4.24 6.23 -27.74
CA PRO A 15 4.87 5.00 -27.23
C PRO A 15 5.07 5.02 -25.70
N PRO A 16 5.40 3.88 -25.05
CA PRO A 16 5.80 3.85 -23.64
C PRO A 16 7.08 4.69 -23.42
N GLY A 17 7.40 4.96 -22.16
CA GLY A 17 8.53 5.80 -21.79
C GLY A 17 9.47 5.20 -20.74
N HIS A 18 9.03 4.25 -19.92
CA HIS A 18 9.77 3.92 -18.69
C HIS A 18 11.13 3.21 -18.89
N HIS A 19 11.40 2.64 -20.07
CA HIS A 19 12.71 2.08 -20.40
C HIS A 19 13.68 3.09 -21.05
N ALA A 20 13.23 4.31 -21.37
CA ALA A 20 14.11 5.31 -21.97
C ALA A 20 15.09 5.86 -20.92
N GLU A 21 16.38 5.69 -21.18
CA GLU A 21 17.44 6.26 -20.35
C GLU A 21 17.79 7.68 -20.80
N THR A 22 18.72 8.32 -20.08
CA THR A 22 19.15 9.72 -20.36
C THR A 22 19.70 9.94 -21.78
N SER A 23 20.29 8.91 -22.39
CA SER A 23 20.93 8.99 -23.71
C SER A 23 20.70 7.75 -24.58
N GLN A 24 19.74 6.90 -24.22
CA GLN A 24 19.45 5.65 -24.93
C GLN A 24 17.94 5.37 -24.99
N ALA A 25 17.45 5.11 -26.21
CA ALA A 25 16.12 4.58 -26.46
C ALA A 25 16.16 3.04 -26.51
N MET A 26 15.25 2.37 -25.82
CA MET A 26 15.14 0.91 -25.78
C MET A 26 13.75 0.45 -25.35
N GLY A 27 13.39 -0.81 -25.60
CA GLY A 27 12.09 -1.36 -25.18
C GLY A 27 10.90 -0.54 -25.69
N PHE A 28 10.94 -0.09 -26.95
CA PHE A 28 9.96 0.81 -27.57
C PHE A 28 9.87 2.23 -26.97
N CYS A 29 10.69 2.56 -25.96
CA CYS A 29 10.68 3.84 -25.27
C CYS A 29 11.72 4.82 -25.84
N PHE A 30 11.29 6.06 -26.11
CA PHE A 30 12.17 7.14 -26.61
C PHE A 30 12.36 8.26 -25.57
N PHE A 31 11.29 8.61 -24.84
CA PHE A 31 11.31 9.61 -23.78
C PHE A 31 10.55 9.08 -22.57
N ASN A 32 11.10 9.26 -21.37
CA ASN A 32 10.44 8.81 -20.14
C ASN A 32 9.43 9.85 -19.65
N SER A 33 8.17 9.72 -20.11
CA SER A 33 7.07 10.65 -19.83
C SER A 33 6.85 10.89 -18.34
N VAL A 34 6.84 9.82 -17.52
CA VAL A 34 6.64 9.89 -16.07
C VAL A 34 7.81 10.60 -15.38
N ALA A 35 9.05 10.29 -15.75
CA ALA A 35 10.23 10.95 -15.20
C ALA A 35 10.30 12.44 -15.58
N ILE A 36 9.98 12.78 -16.83
CA ILE A 36 9.92 14.18 -17.30
C ILE A 36 8.85 14.96 -16.52
N ALA A 37 7.64 14.41 -16.40
CA ALA A 37 6.56 15.04 -15.62
C ALA A 37 6.97 15.24 -14.15
N THR A 38 7.59 14.23 -13.52
CA THR A 38 8.12 14.32 -12.16
C THR A 38 9.12 15.47 -12.02
N ARG A 39 10.08 15.59 -12.95
CA ARG A 39 11.08 16.68 -12.93
C ARG A 39 10.44 18.05 -13.11
N LEU A 40 9.43 18.16 -13.95
CA LEU A 40 8.68 19.42 -14.12
C LEU A 40 7.90 19.80 -12.85
N LEU A 41 7.30 18.83 -12.16
CA LEU A 41 6.62 19.07 -10.87
C LEU A 41 7.60 19.59 -9.81
N GLN A 42 8.78 18.99 -9.70
CA GLN A 42 9.83 19.45 -8.78
C GLN A 42 10.31 20.87 -9.12
N GLN A 43 10.57 21.15 -10.40
CA GLN A 43 11.14 22.43 -10.83
C GLN A 43 10.14 23.60 -10.83
N ARG A 44 8.86 23.34 -11.12
CA ARG A 44 7.87 24.40 -11.35
C ARG A 44 6.84 24.57 -10.25
N LEU A 45 6.57 23.52 -9.48
CA LEU A 45 5.50 23.50 -8.48
C LEU A 45 5.98 23.15 -7.06
N ASP A 46 7.31 23.07 -6.85
CA ASP A 46 7.95 22.76 -5.56
C ASP A 46 7.38 21.50 -4.88
N VAL A 47 6.98 20.51 -5.67
CA VAL A 47 6.48 19.23 -5.15
C VAL A 47 7.67 18.43 -4.60
N ARG A 48 7.67 18.17 -3.30
CA ARG A 48 8.83 17.60 -2.59
C ARG A 48 8.83 16.08 -2.55
N LYS A 49 7.65 15.46 -2.40
CA LYS A 49 7.52 13.99 -2.31
C LYS A 49 6.62 13.45 -3.40
N ILE A 50 7.23 12.88 -4.43
CA ILE A 50 6.54 12.22 -5.52
C ILE A 50 6.81 10.72 -5.40
N LEU A 51 5.74 9.92 -5.33
CA LEU A 51 5.86 8.46 -5.40
C LEU A 51 5.69 8.03 -6.86
N ILE A 52 6.74 7.44 -7.43
CA ILE A 52 6.68 6.72 -8.69
C ILE A 52 6.71 5.24 -8.37
N LEU A 53 5.75 4.49 -8.88
CA LEU A 53 5.79 3.03 -8.83
C LEU A 53 6.51 2.52 -10.09
N ASP A 54 7.85 2.54 -10.05
CA ASP A 54 8.75 2.02 -11.10
C ASP A 54 10.23 1.93 -10.61
N TRP A 55 11.11 1.24 -11.36
CA TRP A 55 12.40 0.61 -11.00
C TRP A 55 13.61 1.47 -10.47
N CYS A 56 14.55 0.79 -9.78
CA CYS A 56 15.86 1.04 -9.08
C CYS A 56 16.36 2.45 -8.64
N GLY A 57 17.16 2.51 -7.55
CA GLY A 57 17.72 3.73 -6.96
C GLY A 57 19.14 3.58 -6.37
N VAL A 58 19.90 4.68 -6.30
CA VAL A 58 21.30 4.77 -5.82
C VAL A 58 21.55 6.10 -5.09
N GLY A 59 22.64 6.21 -4.32
CA GLY A 59 23.06 7.46 -3.67
C GLY A 59 22.04 7.95 -2.62
N GLU A 60 21.65 9.23 -2.68
CA GLU A 60 20.56 9.79 -1.85
C GLU A 60 19.20 9.11 -2.11
N GLY A 61 19.06 8.40 -3.23
CA GLY A 61 17.92 7.55 -3.55
C GLY A 61 17.98 6.15 -2.93
N LEU A 62 19.01 5.82 -2.14
CA LEU A 62 19.11 4.52 -1.47
C LEU A 62 17.91 4.29 -0.53
N GLY A 63 17.27 3.12 -0.64
CA GLY A 63 16.03 2.80 0.07
C GLY A 63 14.78 3.51 -0.47
N ARG A 64 14.92 4.47 -1.39
CA ARG A 64 13.78 5.16 -2.04
C ARG A 64 13.34 4.52 -3.34
N ASN A 65 14.01 3.43 -3.72
CA ASN A 65 13.50 2.53 -4.74
C ASN A 65 13.26 1.14 -4.15
N ILE A 66 12.07 0.61 -4.42
CA ILE A 66 11.65 -0.71 -3.99
C ILE A 66 11.27 -1.50 -5.23
N ASN A 67 11.99 -2.59 -5.48
CA ASN A 67 11.72 -3.49 -6.58
C ASN A 67 11.17 -4.83 -6.06
N VAL A 68 9.92 -5.15 -6.41
CA VAL A 68 9.34 -6.48 -6.21
C VAL A 68 9.60 -7.31 -7.47
N ALA A 69 10.83 -7.81 -7.58
CA ALA A 69 11.29 -8.52 -8.77
C ALA A 69 10.86 -9.99 -8.74
N TRP A 70 9.67 -10.29 -9.27
CA TRP A 70 9.16 -11.65 -9.38
C TRP A 70 10.21 -12.60 -9.98
N SER A 71 10.47 -13.70 -9.27
CA SER A 71 11.45 -14.73 -9.65
C SER A 71 10.78 -16.12 -9.67
N GLY A 72 11.47 -17.14 -10.19
CA GLY A 72 10.96 -18.53 -10.21
C GLY A 72 10.13 -18.93 -11.44
N GLY A 73 10.04 -18.06 -12.45
CA GLY A 73 9.42 -18.38 -13.74
C GLY A 73 7.90 -18.32 -13.73
N LEU A 74 7.25 -19.12 -14.60
CA LEU A 74 5.80 -19.10 -14.86
C LEU A 74 5.10 -20.40 -14.41
N ALA A 75 5.65 -21.09 -13.41
CA ALA A 75 5.12 -22.37 -12.90
C ALA A 75 4.95 -22.34 -11.37
N PRO A 76 3.83 -21.82 -10.84
CA PRO A 76 2.73 -21.17 -11.55
C PRO A 76 3.08 -19.73 -11.97
N PRO A 77 2.34 -19.12 -12.92
CA PRO A 77 2.45 -17.70 -13.21
C PRO A 77 1.91 -16.86 -12.05
N MET A 78 2.45 -15.67 -11.86
CA MET A 78 1.92 -14.71 -10.87
C MET A 78 0.53 -14.22 -11.30
N GLY A 79 -0.37 -14.03 -10.33
CA GLY A 79 -1.72 -13.52 -10.54
C GLY A 79 -2.15 -12.56 -9.43
N ASP A 80 -3.46 -12.49 -9.20
CA ASP A 80 -4.07 -11.52 -8.29
C ASP A 80 -3.57 -11.71 -6.85
N ALA A 81 -3.54 -12.95 -6.36
CA ALA A 81 -3.08 -13.25 -5.00
C ALA A 81 -1.67 -12.71 -4.71
N GLU A 82 -0.73 -12.86 -5.65
CA GLU A 82 0.63 -12.39 -5.52
C GLU A 82 0.74 -10.86 -5.52
N TYR A 83 0.03 -10.19 -6.44
CA TYR A 83 0.03 -8.72 -6.52
C TYR A 83 -0.64 -8.08 -5.31
N LEU A 84 -1.76 -8.63 -4.84
CA LEU A 84 -2.42 -8.18 -3.62
C LEU A 84 -1.53 -8.34 -2.39
N ALA A 85 -0.79 -9.45 -2.29
CA ALA A 85 0.18 -9.66 -1.22
C ALA A 85 1.34 -8.65 -1.28
N ALA A 86 1.87 -8.34 -2.48
CA ALA A 86 2.89 -7.31 -2.66
C ALA A 86 2.38 -5.93 -2.20
N PHE A 87 1.14 -5.57 -2.57
CA PHE A 87 0.52 -4.31 -2.18
C PHE A 87 0.34 -4.20 -0.66
N ARG A 88 -0.22 -5.24 -0.05
CA ARG A 88 -0.47 -5.30 1.39
C ARG A 88 0.82 -5.23 2.22
N THR A 89 1.86 -5.94 1.78
CA THR A 89 3.05 -6.16 2.62
C THR A 89 4.16 -5.16 2.39
N ILE A 90 4.26 -4.58 1.19
CA ILE A 90 5.38 -3.71 0.80
C ILE A 90 4.87 -2.35 0.30
N VAL A 91 4.08 -2.34 -0.77
CA VAL A 91 3.76 -1.08 -1.49
C VAL A 91 2.98 -0.12 -0.60
N MET A 92 1.84 -0.54 -0.05
CA MET A 92 0.99 0.35 0.75
C MET A 92 1.62 0.77 2.08
N PRO A 93 2.26 -0.12 2.86
CA PRO A 93 2.96 0.29 4.08
C PRO A 93 4.02 1.37 3.82
N VAL A 94 4.89 1.16 2.83
CA VAL A 94 5.94 2.14 2.47
C VAL A 94 5.33 3.42 1.94
N ALA A 95 4.36 3.32 1.03
CA ALA A 95 3.74 4.50 0.43
C ALA A 95 3.02 5.37 1.47
N LYS A 96 2.37 4.73 2.46
CA LYS A 96 1.75 5.43 3.61
C LYS A 96 2.80 6.12 4.49
N GLU A 97 3.91 5.45 4.80
CA GLU A 97 5.00 6.07 5.59
C GLU A 97 5.69 7.21 4.82
N PHE A 98 5.89 7.05 3.51
CA PHE A 98 6.45 8.08 2.65
C PHE A 98 5.56 9.33 2.56
N ALA A 99 4.23 9.13 2.62
CA ALA A 99 3.21 10.17 2.59
C ALA A 99 3.39 11.14 1.41
N PRO A 100 3.24 10.67 0.14
CA PRO A 100 3.50 11.48 -1.04
C PRO A 100 2.54 12.66 -1.18
N ASP A 101 3.01 13.72 -1.84
CA ASP A 101 2.20 14.87 -2.24
C ASP A 101 1.42 14.59 -3.55
N VAL A 102 1.98 13.74 -4.42
CA VAL A 102 1.41 13.27 -5.68
C VAL A 102 1.88 11.82 -5.94
N VAL A 103 1.00 10.99 -6.50
CA VAL A 103 1.33 9.63 -6.96
C VAL A 103 1.33 9.58 -8.48
N MET A 104 2.40 9.03 -9.06
CA MET A 104 2.52 8.74 -10.49
C MET A 104 2.67 7.24 -10.71
N VAL A 105 1.90 6.69 -11.64
CA VAL A 105 1.91 5.26 -11.95
C VAL A 105 2.29 5.06 -13.42
N SER A 106 3.40 4.37 -13.65
CA SER A 106 3.76 3.75 -14.93
C SER A 106 2.84 2.54 -15.15
N ALA A 107 1.69 2.75 -15.78
CA ALA A 107 0.60 1.77 -15.88
C ALA A 107 0.80 0.85 -17.10
N GLY A 108 1.65 -0.17 -16.94
CA GLY A 108 1.75 -1.30 -17.87
C GLY A 108 0.72 -2.38 -17.55
N PHE A 109 0.08 -2.93 -18.59
CA PHE A 109 -0.94 -3.98 -18.47
C PHE A 109 -0.49 -5.34 -19.04
N ASP A 110 0.80 -5.51 -19.31
CA ASP A 110 1.39 -6.76 -19.80
C ASP A 110 1.47 -7.90 -18.76
N ALA A 111 1.30 -7.57 -17.47
CA ALA A 111 1.05 -8.56 -16.41
C ALA A 111 -0.37 -9.17 -16.47
N ALA A 112 -1.28 -8.57 -17.24
CA ALA A 112 -2.63 -9.11 -17.42
C ALA A 112 -2.60 -10.43 -18.19
N SER A 113 -3.62 -11.26 -17.96
CA SER A 113 -3.87 -12.43 -18.81
C SER A 113 -3.90 -12.06 -20.31
N GLY A 114 -3.52 -12.98 -21.20
CA GLY A 114 -3.51 -12.74 -22.66
C GLY A 114 -2.11 -12.46 -23.24
N HIS A 115 -1.17 -12.02 -22.40
CA HIS A 115 0.22 -11.82 -22.82
C HIS A 115 1.02 -13.13 -22.75
N PRO A 116 1.66 -13.58 -23.85
CA PRO A 116 2.48 -14.78 -23.84
C PRO A 116 3.79 -14.55 -23.05
N PRO A 117 4.47 -15.62 -22.59
CA PRO A 117 5.68 -15.55 -21.77
C PRO A 117 6.78 -14.56 -22.22
N PRO A 118 7.07 -14.36 -23.52
CA PRO A 118 8.10 -13.40 -23.94
C PRO A 118 7.73 -11.93 -23.70
N LEU A 119 6.44 -11.62 -23.54
CA LEU A 119 5.92 -10.27 -23.32
C LEU A 119 5.32 -10.08 -21.92
N GLY A 120 5.19 -11.15 -21.14
CA GLY A 120 4.52 -11.16 -19.85
C GLY A 120 4.40 -12.60 -19.35
N GLY A 121 3.22 -13.20 -19.50
CA GLY A 121 2.95 -14.58 -19.07
C GLY A 121 2.31 -14.70 -17.69
N TYR A 122 2.02 -13.58 -17.05
CA TYR A 122 1.24 -13.51 -15.80
C TYR A 122 -0.26 -13.58 -16.07
N LYS A 123 -1.02 -13.64 -14.97
CA LYS A 123 -2.47 -13.87 -14.95
C LYS A 123 -3.19 -12.88 -14.05
N VAL A 124 -2.71 -11.64 -13.97
CA VAL A 124 -3.42 -10.57 -13.23
C VAL A 124 -4.72 -10.24 -13.95
N SER A 125 -5.81 -10.12 -13.21
CA SER A 125 -7.12 -9.78 -13.74
C SER A 125 -7.28 -8.26 -13.89
N PRO A 126 -8.11 -7.79 -14.85
CA PRO A 126 -8.51 -6.38 -14.93
C PRO A 126 -9.02 -5.82 -13.61
N ALA A 127 -9.85 -6.59 -12.89
CA ALA A 127 -10.38 -6.21 -11.59
C ALA A 127 -9.25 -5.90 -10.59
N CYS A 128 -8.20 -6.73 -10.55
CA CYS A 128 -7.06 -6.50 -9.67
C CYS A 128 -6.36 -5.15 -9.93
N PHE A 129 -6.23 -4.71 -11.18
CA PHE A 129 -5.72 -3.37 -11.50
C PHE A 129 -6.61 -2.25 -10.95
N GLY A 130 -7.94 -2.41 -11.03
CA GLY A 130 -8.91 -1.52 -10.38
C GLY A 130 -8.71 -1.44 -8.87
N HIS A 131 -8.63 -2.60 -8.19
CA HIS A 131 -8.41 -2.68 -6.73
C HIS A 131 -7.06 -2.07 -6.31
N MET A 132 -5.98 -2.30 -7.06
CA MET A 132 -4.68 -1.66 -6.82
C MET A 132 -4.78 -0.14 -6.98
N THR A 133 -5.49 0.34 -8.00
CA THR A 133 -5.73 1.78 -8.22
C THR A 133 -6.51 2.39 -7.05
N GLN A 134 -7.53 1.70 -6.54
CA GLN A 134 -8.28 2.13 -5.36
C GLN A 134 -7.44 2.22 -4.09
N GLN A 135 -6.51 1.29 -3.88
CA GLN A 135 -5.59 1.37 -2.75
C GLN A 135 -4.71 2.62 -2.86
N LEU A 136 -4.18 2.94 -4.05
CA LEU A 136 -3.34 4.11 -4.26
C LEU A 136 -4.10 5.44 -4.11
N LEU A 137 -5.40 5.46 -4.41
CA LEU A 137 -6.24 6.65 -4.19
C LEU A 137 -6.37 7.06 -2.72
N GLN A 138 -6.02 6.19 -1.77
CA GLN A 138 -5.95 6.53 -0.34
C GLN A 138 -4.74 7.42 0.00
N LEU A 139 -3.80 7.59 -0.94
CA LEU A 139 -2.58 8.38 -0.78
C LEU A 139 -2.75 9.76 -1.41
N ALA A 140 -1.93 10.71 -0.98
CA ALA A 140 -1.84 12.04 -1.60
C ALA A 140 -3.19 12.77 -1.80
N ASP A 141 -4.17 12.51 -0.93
CA ASP A 141 -5.55 13.01 -1.07
C ASP A 141 -6.18 12.68 -2.44
N GLY A 142 -5.86 11.50 -2.98
CA GLY A 142 -6.31 11.03 -4.27
C GLY A 142 -5.63 11.71 -5.47
N LYS A 143 -4.57 12.50 -5.28
CA LYS A 143 -3.80 13.14 -6.36
C LYS A 143 -2.93 12.12 -7.09
N ILE A 144 -3.57 11.32 -7.94
CA ILE A 144 -2.93 10.25 -8.71
C ILE A 144 -3.03 10.51 -10.21
N VAL A 145 -1.98 10.16 -10.94
CA VAL A 145 -1.99 10.11 -12.41
C VAL A 145 -1.44 8.76 -12.87
N LEU A 146 -2.23 8.03 -13.67
CA LEU A 146 -1.79 6.84 -14.39
C LEU A 146 -1.34 7.26 -15.79
N SER A 147 -0.19 6.75 -16.24
CA SER A 147 0.30 6.91 -17.62
C SER A 147 0.41 5.54 -18.26
N LEU A 148 -0.27 5.31 -19.38
CA LEU A 148 -0.19 4.02 -20.08
C LEU A 148 1.25 3.73 -20.54
N GLU A 149 1.74 2.52 -20.28
CA GLU A 149 3.06 2.04 -20.69
C GLU A 149 2.94 0.78 -21.59
N GLY A 150 3.34 -0.39 -21.09
CA GLY A 150 3.24 -1.67 -21.79
C GLY A 150 1.83 -2.29 -21.78
N GLY A 151 1.68 -3.40 -22.50
CA GLY A 151 0.39 -4.05 -22.74
C GLY A 151 0.12 -4.16 -24.24
N TYR A 152 -0.14 -5.37 -24.70
CA TYR A 152 -0.10 -5.73 -26.13
C TYR A 152 -1.32 -6.55 -26.58
N ASP A 153 -2.00 -7.23 -25.65
CA ASP A 153 -3.28 -7.86 -25.91
C ASP A 153 -4.42 -6.83 -25.79
N LEU A 154 -5.10 -6.54 -26.90
CA LEU A 154 -6.09 -5.46 -26.98
C LEU A 154 -7.26 -5.61 -25.99
N PRO A 155 -7.92 -6.78 -25.87
CA PRO A 155 -8.94 -6.98 -24.84
C PRO A 155 -8.41 -6.69 -23.44
N SER A 156 -7.26 -7.26 -23.07
CA SER A 156 -6.73 -7.10 -21.72
C SER A 156 -6.32 -5.69 -21.36
N ILE A 157 -5.72 -4.92 -22.28
CA ILE A 157 -5.41 -3.51 -22.03
C ILE A 157 -6.68 -2.67 -21.87
N CYS A 158 -7.72 -2.95 -22.68
CA CYS A 158 -8.98 -2.22 -22.62
C CYS A 158 -9.71 -2.48 -21.30
N ASP A 159 -9.82 -3.75 -20.91
CA ASP A 159 -10.49 -4.14 -19.67
C ASP A 159 -9.75 -3.60 -18.44
N ALA A 160 -8.41 -3.71 -18.40
CA ALA A 160 -7.61 -3.19 -17.30
C ALA A 160 -7.66 -1.66 -17.21
N ALA A 161 -7.57 -0.96 -18.34
CA ALA A 161 -7.72 0.49 -18.38
C ALA A 161 -9.11 0.94 -17.89
N GLN A 162 -10.16 0.22 -18.29
CA GLN A 162 -11.53 0.49 -17.84
C GLN A 162 -11.64 0.38 -16.32
N GLU A 163 -11.13 -0.70 -15.71
CA GLU A 163 -11.18 -0.90 -14.25
C GLU A 163 -10.39 0.18 -13.49
N CYS A 164 -9.24 0.59 -14.01
CA CYS A 164 -8.50 1.73 -13.45
C CYS A 164 -9.31 3.04 -13.53
N VAL A 165 -9.91 3.36 -14.68
CA VAL A 165 -10.72 4.59 -14.84
C VAL A 165 -11.95 4.57 -13.93
N ARG A 166 -12.65 3.43 -13.81
CA ARG A 166 -13.75 3.24 -12.85
C ARG A 166 -13.31 3.56 -11.43
N ALA A 167 -12.17 3.03 -11.00
CA ALA A 167 -11.59 3.34 -9.69
C ALA A 167 -11.29 4.85 -9.52
N LEU A 168 -10.73 5.52 -10.53
CA LEU A 168 -10.45 6.97 -10.51
C LEU A 168 -11.73 7.82 -10.37
N LEU A 169 -12.83 7.37 -10.98
CA LEU A 169 -14.15 8.01 -10.90
C LEU A 169 -14.85 7.76 -9.55
N GLY A 170 -14.36 6.81 -8.75
CA GLY A 170 -14.95 6.43 -7.47
C GLY A 170 -16.05 5.37 -7.59
N ASP A 171 -16.15 4.69 -8.73
CA ASP A 171 -17.05 3.55 -8.89
C ASP A 171 -16.57 2.38 -8.02
N GLU A 172 -17.51 1.53 -7.59
CA GLU A 172 -17.16 0.25 -6.99
C GLU A 172 -16.39 -0.61 -8.03
N PRO A 173 -15.25 -1.20 -7.60
CA PRO A 173 -14.42 -2.00 -8.49
C PRO A 173 -15.16 -3.30 -8.78
N SER A 174 -14.88 -3.91 -9.93
CA SER A 174 -15.38 -5.26 -10.18
C SER A 174 -14.92 -6.21 -9.06
N PRO A 175 -15.79 -7.13 -8.58
CA PRO A 175 -15.41 -8.03 -7.50
C PRO A 175 -14.27 -8.94 -7.95
N LEU A 176 -13.27 -9.10 -7.08
CA LEU A 176 -12.24 -10.11 -7.26
C LEU A 176 -12.86 -11.49 -7.10
N LYS A 177 -12.33 -12.44 -7.86
CA LYS A 177 -12.81 -13.82 -7.77
C LYS A 177 -12.50 -14.40 -6.40
N GLU A 178 -13.48 -15.08 -5.80
CA GLU A 178 -13.35 -15.62 -4.45
C GLU A 178 -12.21 -16.65 -4.34
N GLU A 179 -11.96 -17.42 -5.41
CA GLU A 179 -10.83 -18.35 -5.44
C GLU A 179 -9.48 -17.64 -5.33
N GLU A 180 -9.30 -16.47 -5.93
CA GLU A 180 -8.05 -15.70 -5.85
C GLU A 180 -7.91 -15.02 -4.48
N LEU A 181 -9.02 -14.61 -3.85
CA LEU A 181 -9.00 -14.03 -2.50
C LEU A 181 -8.62 -15.05 -1.42
N LYS A 182 -9.01 -16.32 -1.59
CA LYS A 182 -8.66 -17.45 -0.70
C LYS A 182 -7.31 -18.07 -1.01
N LYS A 183 -6.76 -17.79 -2.19
CA LYS A 183 -5.49 -18.36 -2.63
C LYS A 183 -4.33 -17.68 -1.91
N THR A 184 -3.46 -18.50 -1.33
CA THR A 184 -2.18 -18.05 -0.82
C THR A 184 -1.23 -17.79 -1.99
N PRO A 185 -0.40 -16.72 -1.95
CA PRO A 185 0.63 -16.49 -2.95
C PRO A 185 1.51 -17.73 -3.14
N CYS A 186 1.91 -18.02 -4.38
CA CYS A 186 2.79 -19.15 -4.66
C CYS A 186 4.16 -19.00 -3.97
N GLN A 187 4.88 -20.10 -3.76
CA GLN A 187 6.15 -20.09 -3.02
C GLN A 187 7.19 -19.14 -3.63
N ASN A 188 7.28 -19.08 -4.96
CA ASN A 188 8.19 -18.17 -5.66
C ASN A 188 7.90 -16.69 -5.35
N ALA A 189 6.62 -16.34 -5.24
CA ALA A 189 6.19 -15.00 -4.86
C ALA A 189 6.51 -14.72 -3.39
N ILE A 190 6.21 -15.67 -2.50
CA ILE A 190 6.56 -15.58 -1.08
C ILE A 190 8.06 -15.32 -0.89
N ASP A 191 8.91 -16.12 -1.55
CA ASP A 191 10.36 -15.98 -1.45
C ASP A 191 10.83 -14.61 -1.95
N THR A 192 10.23 -14.13 -3.04
CA THR A 192 10.50 -12.79 -3.60
C THR A 192 10.10 -11.69 -2.61
N LEU A 193 8.89 -11.78 -2.04
CA LEU A 193 8.38 -10.80 -1.08
C LEU A 193 9.25 -10.78 0.18
N GLN A 194 9.59 -11.94 0.74
CA GLN A 194 10.44 -12.04 1.93
C GLN A 194 11.84 -11.47 1.70
N LYS A 195 12.46 -11.75 0.54
CA LYS A 195 13.75 -11.14 0.16
C LYS A 195 13.63 -9.62 0.06
N THR A 196 12.58 -9.13 -0.60
CA THR A 196 12.36 -7.69 -0.76
C THR A 196 12.15 -7.01 0.59
N ILE A 197 11.32 -7.61 1.45
CA ILE A 197 11.10 -7.16 2.83
C ILE A 197 12.43 -7.12 3.59
N ALA A 198 13.22 -8.19 3.56
CA ALA A 198 14.49 -8.26 4.27
C ALA A 198 15.46 -7.14 3.85
N ILE A 199 15.54 -6.84 2.55
CA ILE A 199 16.36 -5.74 2.00
C ILE A 199 15.83 -4.38 2.47
N GLN A 200 14.52 -4.18 2.46
CA GLN A 200 13.91 -2.87 2.72
C GLN A 200 13.69 -2.56 4.20
N LEU A 201 13.75 -3.56 5.09
CA LEU A 201 13.50 -3.37 6.53
C LEU A 201 14.43 -2.36 7.21
N SER A 202 15.67 -2.22 6.74
CA SER A 202 16.62 -1.22 7.26
C SER A 202 16.23 0.21 6.87
N HIS A 203 15.47 0.38 5.80
CA HIS A 203 15.04 1.67 5.26
C HIS A 203 13.60 2.01 5.64
N TRP A 204 12.76 0.98 5.79
CA TRP A 204 11.32 1.08 6.06
C TRP A 204 10.90 0.11 7.15
N PRO A 205 11.13 0.45 8.43
CA PRO A 205 10.77 -0.41 9.55
C PRO A 205 9.27 -0.72 9.65
N CYS A 206 8.38 0.11 9.08
CA CYS A 206 6.93 -0.17 9.07
C CYS A 206 6.57 -1.52 8.44
N ILE A 207 7.33 -1.98 7.45
CA ILE A 207 7.10 -3.24 6.75
C ILE A 207 7.10 -4.42 7.73
N LYS A 208 7.85 -4.32 8.84
CA LYS A 208 7.92 -5.39 9.84
C LYS A 208 6.55 -5.79 10.38
N ARG A 209 5.60 -4.85 10.45
CA ARG A 209 4.24 -5.10 10.97
C ARG A 209 3.46 -6.03 10.05
N THR A 210 3.57 -5.82 8.74
CA THR A 210 2.83 -6.56 7.71
C THR A 210 3.62 -7.71 7.09
N ALA A 211 4.91 -7.86 7.41
CA ALA A 211 5.79 -8.86 6.79
C ALA A 211 5.26 -10.30 6.88
N HIS A 212 4.66 -10.65 8.02
CA HIS A 212 4.11 -11.99 8.25
C HIS A 212 2.88 -12.28 7.37
N LEU A 213 2.20 -11.25 6.86
CA LEU A 213 1.05 -11.36 5.96
C LEU A 213 1.45 -11.74 4.53
N ALA A 214 2.76 -11.79 4.20
CA ALA A 214 3.23 -12.24 2.89
C ALA A 214 2.89 -13.71 2.61
N LEU A 215 2.68 -14.49 3.69
CA LEU A 215 2.33 -15.90 3.65
C LEU A 215 0.82 -16.17 3.63
N CYS A 216 0.00 -15.10 3.62
CA CYS A 216 -1.44 -15.21 3.80
C CYS A 216 -2.17 -14.96 2.47
N SER A 217 -3.32 -15.63 2.29
CA SER A 217 -4.30 -15.20 1.30
C SER A 217 -4.82 -13.79 1.62
N ALA A 218 -5.55 -13.16 0.68
CA ALA A 218 -6.15 -11.86 0.95
C ALA A 218 -7.19 -11.94 2.08
N MET A 219 -8.01 -12.98 2.11
CA MET A 219 -9.01 -13.17 3.15
C MET A 219 -8.39 -13.42 4.53
N ASP A 220 -7.40 -14.31 4.61
CA ASP A 220 -6.73 -14.62 5.89
C ASP A 220 -6.03 -13.38 6.46
N ALA A 221 -5.47 -12.54 5.59
CA ALA A 221 -4.80 -11.33 6.03
C ALA A 221 -5.78 -10.32 6.64
N VAL A 222 -6.94 -10.10 6.01
CA VAL A 222 -7.99 -9.22 6.55
C VAL A 222 -8.49 -9.73 7.91
N GLN A 223 -8.68 -11.05 8.04
CA GLN A 223 -9.09 -11.67 9.29
C GLN A 223 -8.04 -11.44 10.41
N LYS A 224 -6.75 -11.65 10.11
CA LYS A 224 -5.67 -11.42 11.08
C LYS A 224 -5.55 -9.97 11.48
N GLU A 225 -5.66 -9.03 10.54
CA GLU A 225 -5.63 -7.60 10.84
C GLU A 225 -6.79 -7.19 11.76
N HIS A 226 -7.99 -7.76 11.56
CA HIS A 226 -9.14 -7.53 12.42
C HIS A 226 -8.89 -8.06 13.85
N GLU A 227 -8.41 -9.30 13.99
CA GLU A 227 -8.08 -9.91 15.28
C GLU A 227 -6.98 -9.14 16.03
N GLU A 228 -5.95 -8.67 15.32
CA GLU A 228 -4.90 -7.81 15.89
C GLU A 228 -5.48 -6.49 16.39
N SER A 229 -6.37 -5.86 15.63
CA SER A 229 -7.03 -4.61 16.02
C SER A 229 -7.93 -4.77 17.25
N GLU A 230 -8.71 -5.86 17.32
CA GLU A 230 -9.53 -6.20 18.48
C GLU A 230 -8.65 -6.43 19.72
N THR A 231 -7.54 -7.15 19.56
CA THR A 231 -6.59 -7.41 20.64
C THR A 231 -5.97 -6.12 21.19
N VAL A 232 -5.54 -5.22 20.30
CA VAL A 232 -4.99 -3.91 20.71
C VAL A 232 -6.05 -3.07 21.45
N THR A 233 -7.28 -3.08 20.95
CA THR A 233 -8.40 -2.36 21.58
C THR A 233 -8.70 -2.91 22.98
N ALA A 234 -8.72 -4.23 23.15
CA ALA A 234 -8.91 -4.87 24.45
C ALA A 234 -7.75 -4.55 25.42
N MET A 235 -6.51 -4.61 24.96
CA MET A 235 -5.31 -4.28 25.75
C MET A 235 -5.31 -2.82 26.21
N ALA A 236 -5.72 -1.88 25.35
CA ALA A 236 -5.86 -0.47 25.71
C ALA A 236 -6.95 -0.27 26.77
N GLY A 237 -8.09 -0.96 26.65
CA GLY A 237 -9.17 -0.95 27.64
C GLY A 237 -8.70 -1.44 29.03
N LEU A 238 -7.96 -2.54 29.06
CA LEU A 238 -7.40 -3.09 30.32
C LEU A 238 -6.39 -2.13 30.98
N SER A 239 -5.53 -1.48 30.18
CA SER A 239 -4.56 -0.51 30.70
C SER A 239 -5.24 0.73 31.31
N MET A 240 -6.29 1.24 30.66
CA MET A 240 -7.08 2.37 31.18
C MET A 240 -7.82 1.99 32.47
N GLN A 241 -8.33 0.76 32.56
CA GLN A 241 -9.02 0.26 33.75
C GLN A 241 -8.07 0.05 34.94
N GLN A 242 -6.80 -0.28 34.67
CA GLN A 242 -5.75 -0.36 35.69
C GLN A 242 -5.30 1.03 36.18
N GLN A 243 -5.32 2.05 35.31
CA GLN A 243 -5.05 3.44 35.71
C GLN A 243 -6.17 4.04 36.57
N THR A 244 -7.43 3.79 36.22
CA THR A 244 -8.58 4.28 37.02
C THR A 244 -8.66 3.62 38.39
N SER A 245 -8.27 2.35 38.50
CA SER A 245 -8.18 1.65 39.79
C SER A 245 -6.97 2.07 40.63
N ALA A 246 -5.84 2.47 40.01
CA ALA A 246 -4.68 3.01 40.72
C ALA A 246 -4.87 4.44 41.26
N LEU A 247 -5.80 5.22 40.70
CA LEU A 247 -6.18 6.55 41.17
C LEU A 247 -7.19 6.53 42.33
N GLN A 248 -7.71 5.36 42.72
CA GLN A 248 -8.54 5.17 43.90
C GLN A 248 -7.69 4.64 45.07
N THR A 249 -6.93 5.51 45.73
CA THR A 249 -6.40 5.20 47.06
C THR A 249 -7.53 5.24 48.10
N PRO A 250 -7.61 4.27 49.05
CA PRO A 250 -8.64 4.28 50.08
C PRO A 250 -8.27 5.29 51.17
N GLU A 251 -8.87 6.48 51.14
CA GLU A 251 -8.99 7.31 52.34
C GLU A 251 -10.19 6.88 53.18
N HIS A 252 -9.95 6.82 54.49
CA HIS A 252 -10.90 6.68 55.61
C HIS A 252 -11.45 5.31 56.02
N SER A 253 -10.79 4.74 57.03
CA SER A 253 -11.48 4.28 58.25
C SER A 253 -10.66 4.70 59.48
N ARG A 254 -11.00 5.85 60.07
CA ARG A 254 -10.61 6.19 61.44
C ARG A 254 -11.85 6.07 62.31
N ASP A 255 -11.81 5.06 63.17
CA ASP A 255 -12.72 4.79 64.27
C ASP A 255 -12.92 6.04 65.13
N THR A 256 -14.17 6.43 65.35
CA THR A 256 -14.56 7.40 66.38
C THR A 256 -14.87 6.66 67.66
N SER A 257 -13.92 6.64 68.59
CA SER A 257 -14.15 6.26 69.98
C SER A 257 -14.83 7.42 70.72
N GLU A 258 -16.06 7.22 71.18
CA GLU A 258 -16.75 8.11 72.12
C GLU A 258 -16.21 7.88 73.54
N GLU A 259 -15.71 8.94 74.19
CA GLU A 259 -15.54 9.01 75.66
C GLU A 259 -16.59 9.96 76.24
N PRO A 260 -17.18 9.68 77.41
CA PRO A 260 -18.18 10.55 78.02
C PRO A 260 -17.50 11.68 78.80
N MET A 261 -17.92 12.93 78.56
CA MET A 261 -17.55 14.05 79.41
C MET A 261 -18.63 14.31 80.45
N ASP A 262 -18.18 14.36 81.71
CA ASP A 262 -18.95 14.75 82.89
C ASP A 262 -19.53 16.16 82.78
N GLN A 263 -20.74 16.30 83.32
CA GLN A 263 -21.42 17.57 83.57
C GLN A 263 -20.67 18.37 84.64
N ASP A 264 -20.50 19.67 84.40
CA ASP A 264 -20.40 20.63 85.49
C ASP A 264 -21.18 21.90 85.17
N ASP A 265 -21.99 22.31 86.15
CA ASP A 265 -22.85 23.47 86.20
C ASP A 265 -22.07 24.80 86.16
N ALA A 266 -22.67 25.85 85.58
CA ALA A 266 -23.05 27.07 86.33
C ALA A 266 -23.34 28.30 85.44
N LYS A 267 -24.47 28.95 85.78
CA LYS A 267 -24.94 30.32 85.53
C LYS A 267 -25.66 30.65 84.23
#